data_AF-A0A850G8D3-F1
#
_entry.id   AF-A0A850G8D3-F1
#
_cell.length_a   1.000
_cell.length_b   1.000
_cell.length_c   1.000
_cell.angle_alpha   90.00
_cell.angle_beta   90.00
_cell.angle_gamma   90.00
#
_symmetry.space_group_name_H-M   'P 1'
#
loop_
_entity.id
_entity.type
_entity.pdbx_description
1 polymer ?
#
loop_
_entity_poly.entity_id
_entity_poly.type
_entity_poly.pdbx_seq_one_letter_code
_entity_poly.pdbx_strand_id
1 'polypeptide(L)'
;MSESTMRLTDPRESPRLTRARLEGRRRPWARARAVVAGGALALLGLPLLTAASPPVDPRFSDLPDPGELEELAPPSEDTEVREGASTLASPPEQDQDEDHDTSIEDESAVEEQDQDEAEAEEASEPEAPKVEIKVLRKPKWIKHTVVPGERIDEIADRYQIRRASLIRWNKLDPKRPMIYAGRDLAIYTKHIPPPQQQILYTVQFGDTWSKIAKAHNVDADKLRERWNPKVPRKFKAGQEIVIWLDPLNDPSVLAASSSAGSAGKASAGTTPGIAGRPKLPLSTIKRGAVSVGRPNRGKIVNGAQLPENAKLYTIRKPDESFGSTHTLHNLQLAIANFRQDTGFSGKLVIGSISKRGGGRLRPHSSHQSGRDVDIRLPVKAGVKGTIATSASEVDWDASWGLIRALVATGEIQYIFLSHSLQKYLYKAAKRSGASKDMLERVIQYPNKSGTNHGIVRHARGHTSHIHIRFTCAANESRCESY
;
A
#
# COMPACT_ATOMS: atom_id res chain seq x y z
N MET A 1 -0.44 -87.20 -42.40
CA MET A 1 0.39 -86.29 -41.60
C MET A 1 -0.56 -85.66 -40.57
N SER A 2 -1.03 -86.40 -39.56
CA SER A 2 -0.35 -86.64 -38.26
C SER A 2 0.44 -85.41 -37.78
N GLU A 3 0.33 -84.91 -36.56
CA GLU A 3 -0.47 -85.16 -35.35
C GLU A 3 0.07 -84.18 -34.27
N SER A 4 -0.63 -84.02 -33.15
CA SER A 4 -0.13 -84.03 -31.75
C SER A 4 1.28 -83.46 -31.38
N THR A 5 1.57 -82.87 -30.21
CA THR A 5 0.93 -82.93 -28.87
C THR A 5 1.44 -81.77 -27.98
N MET A 6 0.83 -81.59 -26.80
CA MET A 6 1.34 -80.80 -25.66
C MET A 6 2.75 -81.22 -25.18
N ARG A 7 3.50 -80.32 -24.50
CA ARG A 7 3.73 -80.34 -23.02
C ARG A 7 4.61 -79.19 -22.47
N LEU A 8 4.46 -78.96 -21.16
CA LEU A 8 5.14 -77.95 -20.34
C LEU A 8 6.61 -78.30 -20.06
N THR A 9 7.43 -77.28 -19.80
CA THR A 9 8.38 -77.24 -18.66
C THR A 9 8.64 -75.79 -18.19
N ASP A 10 8.67 -75.59 -16.88
CA ASP A 10 9.26 -74.47 -16.13
C ASP A 10 9.97 -75.14 -14.93
N PRO A 11 11.26 -74.83 -14.64
CA PRO A 11 11.49 -73.83 -13.60
C PRO A 11 12.77 -72.97 -13.76
N ARG A 12 12.69 -71.74 -13.25
CA ARG A 12 13.71 -71.04 -12.43
C ARG A 12 15.19 -71.15 -12.85
N GLU A 13 15.77 -70.04 -13.31
CA GLU A 13 16.98 -69.49 -12.69
C GLU A 13 17.18 -67.99 -13.03
N SER A 14 17.61 -67.20 -12.04
CA SER A 14 17.98 -65.79 -12.24
C SER A 14 19.27 -65.53 -11.46
N PRO A 15 20.40 -65.22 -12.15
CA PRO A 15 21.70 -65.20 -11.49
C PRO A 15 21.88 -63.98 -10.59
N ARG A 16 22.71 -64.17 -9.56
CA ARG A 16 22.92 -63.23 -8.45
C ARG A 16 23.76 -62.02 -8.86
N LEU A 17 23.43 -60.87 -8.26
CA LEU A 17 24.30 -59.69 -8.22
C LEU A 17 25.66 -60.02 -7.58
N THR A 18 26.74 -59.82 -8.33
CA THR A 18 28.10 -59.73 -7.77
C THR A 18 28.56 -58.27 -7.72
N ARG A 19 29.01 -57.83 -6.55
CA ARG A 19 29.58 -56.50 -6.32
C ARG A 19 31.00 -56.43 -6.92
N ALA A 20 31.20 -55.61 -7.93
CA ALA A 20 32.54 -55.13 -8.30
C ALA A 20 32.92 -53.91 -7.44
N ARG A 21 34.07 -53.99 -6.77
CA ARG A 21 34.67 -52.93 -5.95
C ARG A 21 35.52 -52.04 -6.83
N LEU A 22 35.29 -50.72 -6.81
CA LEU A 22 36.15 -49.73 -7.48
C LEU A 22 36.51 -48.61 -6.51
N GLU A 23 37.73 -48.67 -5.97
CA GLU A 23 38.37 -47.58 -5.24
C GLU A 23 38.94 -46.55 -6.23
N GLY A 24 38.69 -45.25 -6.00
CA GLY A 24 39.04 -44.23 -6.98
C GLY A 24 38.85 -42.78 -6.55
N ARG A 25 39.76 -42.28 -5.69
CA ARG A 25 40.15 -40.85 -5.54
C ARG A 25 39.03 -39.81 -5.27
N ARG A 26 38.84 -39.48 -3.99
CA ARG A 26 38.30 -38.15 -3.58
C ARG A 26 39.46 -37.15 -3.45
N ARG A 27 39.28 -35.92 -3.98
CA ARG A 27 40.19 -34.79 -3.74
C ARG A 27 39.81 -34.10 -2.42
N PRO A 28 40.74 -33.81 -1.49
CA PRO A 28 40.45 -32.98 -0.32
C PRO A 28 40.53 -31.49 -0.66
N TRP A 29 39.62 -30.69 -0.12
CA TRP A 29 39.77 -29.23 -0.08
C TRP A 29 40.52 -28.83 1.19
N ALA A 30 41.63 -28.12 1.04
CA ALA A 30 42.46 -27.70 2.15
C ALA A 30 41.77 -26.60 2.98
N ARG A 31 41.77 -26.76 4.31
CA ARG A 31 41.42 -25.71 5.26
C ARG A 31 42.66 -24.84 5.52
N ALA A 32 42.65 -23.58 5.12
CA ALA A 32 43.65 -22.63 5.57
C ALA A 32 43.49 -22.37 7.08
N ARG A 33 44.51 -22.69 7.86
CA ARG A 33 44.65 -22.23 9.25
C ARG A 33 45.54 -20.98 9.22
N ALA A 34 45.03 -19.83 9.64
CA ALA A 34 45.88 -18.67 9.91
C ALA A 34 46.58 -18.90 11.26
N VAL A 35 47.90 -18.67 11.28
CA VAL A 35 48.74 -18.80 12.48
C VAL A 35 48.60 -17.53 13.32
N VAL A 36 48.43 -17.69 14.63
CA VAL A 36 48.59 -16.60 15.60
C VAL A 36 50.09 -16.44 15.87
N ALA A 37 50.64 -15.28 15.53
CA ALA A 37 51.98 -14.86 15.95
C ALA A 37 51.83 -13.62 16.82
N GLY A 38 52.37 -13.66 18.04
CA GLY A 38 52.42 -12.51 18.94
C GLY A 38 53.47 -11.50 18.50
N GLY A 39 53.14 -10.21 18.61
CA GLY A 39 54.05 -9.08 18.39
C GLY A 39 53.74 -7.99 19.42
N ALA A 40 54.79 -7.33 19.93
CA ALA A 40 54.73 -6.57 21.18
C ALA A 40 54.00 -5.21 21.09
N LEU A 41 53.56 -4.72 22.26
CA LEU A 41 53.10 -3.34 22.44
C LEU A 41 54.24 -2.36 22.15
N ALA A 42 53.95 -1.36 21.31
CA ALA A 42 54.69 -0.10 21.28
C ALA A 42 53.67 1.05 21.41
N LEU A 43 53.73 1.77 22.52
CA LEU A 43 52.93 2.96 22.77
C LEU A 43 53.56 4.15 22.03
N LEU A 44 52.90 4.62 20.96
CA LEU A 44 53.17 5.91 20.35
C LEU A 44 51.86 6.68 20.25
N GLY A 45 51.85 7.89 20.83
CA GLY A 45 50.67 8.75 20.87
C GLY A 45 50.32 9.32 19.50
N LEU A 46 49.02 9.43 19.23
CA LEU A 46 48.46 10.18 18.11
C LEU A 46 47.53 11.27 18.67
N PRO A 47 47.51 12.47 18.07
CA PRO A 47 46.80 13.62 18.62
C PRO A 47 45.27 13.49 18.48
N LEU A 48 44.54 14.23 19.30
CA LEU A 48 43.09 14.41 19.13
C LEU A 48 42.84 15.07 17.76
N LEU A 49 42.20 14.35 16.83
CA LEU A 49 41.51 14.99 15.72
C LEU A 49 40.18 15.52 16.23
N THR A 50 40.05 16.85 16.26
CA THR A 50 38.76 17.53 16.33
C THR A 50 37.97 17.22 15.05
N ALA A 51 36.73 16.74 15.20
CA ALA A 51 35.86 16.46 14.07
C ALA A 51 35.31 17.77 13.48
N ALA A 52 36.02 18.34 12.50
CA ALA A 52 35.50 19.45 11.71
C ALA A 52 34.32 18.98 10.84
N SER A 53 33.22 19.74 10.86
CA SER A 53 32.07 19.52 9.97
C SER A 53 32.50 19.61 8.49
N PRO A 54 31.92 18.81 7.59
CA PRO A 54 32.19 18.94 6.16
C PRO A 54 31.72 20.32 5.65
N PRO A 55 32.41 20.91 4.66
CA PRO A 55 32.04 22.22 4.12
C PRO A 55 30.69 22.15 3.40
N VAL A 56 29.90 23.21 3.56
CA VAL A 56 28.66 23.43 2.79
C VAL A 56 29.05 23.76 1.34
N ASP A 57 28.54 22.97 0.38
CA ASP A 57 28.75 23.20 -1.06
C ASP A 57 28.04 24.50 -1.49
N PRO A 58 28.75 25.53 -1.99
CA PRO A 58 28.19 26.88 -2.18
C PRO A 58 27.29 27.02 -3.42
N ARG A 59 26.71 25.93 -3.93
CA ARG A 59 25.88 25.92 -5.15
C ARG A 59 24.37 26.00 -4.87
N PHE A 60 23.99 26.78 -3.85
CA PHE A 60 22.60 27.11 -3.52
C PHE A 60 22.48 28.57 -3.04
N SER A 61 22.64 29.50 -4.00
CA SER A 61 22.18 30.89 -3.87
C SER A 61 21.12 31.26 -4.92
N ASP A 62 21.06 30.56 -6.06
CA ASP A 62 20.16 30.87 -7.16
C ASP A 62 18.95 29.91 -7.22
N LEU A 63 17.93 30.19 -6.42
CA LEU A 63 16.56 29.78 -6.69
C LEU A 63 15.79 31.04 -7.13
N PRO A 64 15.14 31.05 -8.32
CA PRO A 64 14.43 32.24 -8.79
C PRO A 64 13.25 32.57 -7.88
N ASP A 65 12.97 33.86 -7.76
CA ASP A 65 11.85 34.40 -6.99
C ASP A 65 10.53 33.80 -7.51
N PRO A 66 9.59 33.36 -6.63
CA PRO A 66 8.30 32.79 -7.03
C PRO A 66 7.45 33.60 -8.03
N GLY A 67 7.78 34.86 -8.34
CA GLY A 67 7.16 35.63 -9.43
C GLY A 67 7.49 35.18 -10.86
N GLU A 68 8.70 34.66 -11.14
CA GLU A 68 9.14 34.35 -12.52
C GLU A 68 8.61 33.01 -13.09
N LEU A 69 7.91 32.21 -12.28
CA LEU A 69 7.41 30.89 -12.71
C LEU A 69 5.96 30.89 -13.23
N GLU A 70 5.34 32.06 -13.37
CA GLU A 70 3.96 32.21 -13.86
C GLU A 70 3.87 32.14 -15.42
N GLU A 71 4.98 32.37 -16.14
CA GLU A 71 5.02 32.46 -17.61
C GLU A 71 5.01 31.11 -18.37
N LEU A 72 4.94 29.97 -17.66
CA LEU A 72 4.93 28.62 -18.26
C LEU A 72 3.55 27.92 -18.23
N ALA A 73 2.47 28.67 -18.01
CA ALA A 73 1.09 28.18 -18.13
C ALA A 73 0.49 28.58 -19.50
N PRO A 74 -0.13 27.65 -20.25
CA PRO A 74 -0.85 28.01 -21.47
C PRO A 74 -2.13 28.80 -21.13
N PRO A 75 -2.53 29.80 -21.95
CA PRO A 75 -3.71 30.61 -21.70
C PRO A 75 -5.00 29.80 -21.82
N SER A 76 -5.97 30.10 -20.97
CA SER A 76 -7.36 29.64 -21.12
C SER A 76 -8.10 30.56 -22.09
N GLU A 77 -8.82 29.99 -23.06
CA GLU A 77 -9.74 30.73 -23.91
C GLU A 77 -10.99 31.14 -23.10
N ASP A 78 -11.13 32.42 -22.81
CA ASP A 78 -12.39 32.99 -22.31
C ASP A 78 -13.31 33.32 -23.49
N THR A 79 -14.56 32.84 -23.43
CA THR A 79 -15.59 33.17 -24.42
C THR A 79 -16.42 34.36 -23.94
N GLU A 80 -16.38 35.47 -24.67
CA GLU A 80 -17.26 36.63 -24.47
C GLU A 80 -18.75 36.28 -24.64
N VAL A 81 -19.62 36.83 -23.78
CA VAL A 81 -20.95 37.31 -24.18
C VAL A 81 -21.25 38.65 -23.48
N ARG A 82 -21.63 39.63 -24.30
CA ARG A 82 -21.99 41.03 -23.99
C ARG A 82 -23.38 41.17 -23.34
N GLU A 83 -23.53 42.04 -22.32
CA GLU A 83 -24.08 43.42 -22.31
C GLU A 83 -25.60 43.56 -22.05
N GLY A 84 -26.01 44.69 -21.42
CA GLY A 84 -27.38 45.08 -21.08
C GLY A 84 -27.58 45.37 -19.58
N ALA A 85 -27.10 46.48 -18.99
CA ALA A 85 -27.47 47.90 -19.16
C ALA A 85 -28.72 48.37 -18.37
N SER A 86 -28.61 49.61 -17.84
CA SER A 86 -29.64 50.45 -17.16
C SER A 86 -30.00 50.12 -15.69
N THR A 87 -30.25 51.08 -14.75
CA THR A 87 -29.92 52.54 -14.65
C THR A 87 -30.23 53.09 -13.24
N LEU A 88 -29.50 54.14 -12.77
CA LEU A 88 -29.91 55.19 -11.79
C LEU A 88 -30.22 54.77 -10.32
N ALA A 89 -30.00 55.55 -9.25
CA ALA A 89 -29.34 56.86 -9.02
C ALA A 89 -28.90 57.01 -7.53
N SER A 90 -28.19 58.08 -7.17
CA SER A 90 -27.72 58.46 -5.82
C SER A 90 -28.34 59.82 -5.37
N PRO A 91 -27.94 60.44 -4.24
CA PRO A 91 -28.07 60.08 -2.82
C PRO A 91 -28.99 61.12 -2.09
N PRO A 92 -28.90 61.49 -0.77
CA PRO A 92 -27.73 62.14 -0.13
C PRO A 92 -27.46 61.76 1.36
N GLU A 93 -26.50 62.47 1.95
CA GLU A 93 -25.93 62.35 3.31
C GLU A 93 -26.73 63.08 4.41
N GLN A 94 -26.38 62.83 5.69
CA GLN A 94 -26.13 63.79 6.81
C GLN A 94 -25.84 62.98 8.10
N ASP A 95 -24.71 63.21 8.81
CA ASP A 95 -24.46 64.23 9.86
C ASP A 95 -25.27 63.95 11.15
N GLN A 96 -24.78 64.10 12.39
CA GLN A 96 -23.55 64.67 12.98
C GLN A 96 -23.41 64.13 14.44
N ASP A 97 -22.19 64.11 15.00
CA ASP A 97 -21.77 64.46 16.38
C ASP A 97 -22.51 63.85 17.63
N GLU A 98 -22.03 63.87 18.89
CA GLU A 98 -20.84 64.46 19.54
C GLU A 98 -20.49 63.64 20.82
N ASP A 99 -19.47 64.06 21.58
CA ASP A 99 -18.82 63.34 22.69
C ASP A 99 -19.60 63.26 24.03
N HIS A 100 -19.26 62.25 24.85
CA HIS A 100 -19.00 62.56 26.27
C HIS A 100 -17.95 61.66 26.94
N ASP A 101 -16.95 62.34 27.49
CA ASP A 101 -15.92 61.84 28.40
C ASP A 101 -16.48 61.72 29.84
N THR A 102 -15.94 60.83 30.65
CA THR A 102 -15.47 61.13 32.03
C THR A 102 -14.88 59.89 32.70
N SER A 103 -13.58 59.91 32.92
CA SER A 103 -12.88 59.04 33.86
C SER A 103 -13.10 59.47 35.31
N ILE A 104 -13.17 58.51 36.25
CA ILE A 104 -12.74 58.70 37.65
C ILE A 104 -12.03 57.41 38.12
N GLU A 105 -10.85 57.59 38.69
CA GLU A 105 -9.99 56.60 39.34
C GLU A 105 -10.37 56.47 40.83
N ASP A 106 -10.06 55.35 41.49
CA ASP A 106 -9.14 55.34 42.66
C ASP A 106 -8.75 53.91 43.06
N GLU A 107 -7.61 53.79 43.73
CA GLU A 107 -7.00 52.55 44.20
C GLU A 107 -7.43 52.18 45.64
N SER A 108 -7.13 50.95 46.06
CA SER A 108 -6.38 50.75 47.32
C SER A 108 -5.86 49.32 47.43
N ALA A 109 -4.60 49.19 47.85
CA ALA A 109 -3.93 47.92 48.10
C ALA A 109 -3.92 47.58 49.59
N VAL A 110 -3.87 46.28 49.92
CA VAL A 110 -3.30 45.80 51.19
C VAL A 110 -2.58 44.47 50.95
N GLU A 111 -1.34 44.36 51.43
CA GLU A 111 -0.56 43.12 51.52
C GLU A 111 -0.88 42.40 52.84
N GLU A 112 -0.80 41.07 52.90
CA GLU A 112 0.23 40.35 53.68
C GLU A 112 0.14 38.82 53.50
N GLN A 113 1.14 38.12 54.04
CA GLN A 113 1.51 36.72 53.78
C GLN A 113 0.75 35.74 54.70
N ASP A 114 0.53 34.49 54.29
CA ASP A 114 1.43 33.39 54.69
C ASP A 114 1.06 31.97 54.18
N GLN A 115 2.12 31.17 54.01
CA GLN A 115 2.24 29.70 54.21
C GLN A 115 1.45 28.68 53.34
N ASP A 116 2.24 27.96 52.54
CA ASP A 116 2.15 26.55 52.14
C ASP A 116 0.98 25.70 52.67
N GLU A 117 0.12 25.23 51.77
CA GLU A 117 -0.34 23.83 51.82
C GLU A 117 -0.51 23.27 50.40
N ALA A 118 -0.03 22.04 50.19
CA ALA A 118 0.09 21.46 48.86
C ALA A 118 -1.22 20.78 48.39
N GLU A 119 -2.12 21.55 47.77
CA GLU A 119 -3.17 20.96 46.94
C GLU A 119 -2.62 20.58 45.56
N ALA A 120 -2.84 19.31 45.20
CA ALA A 120 -2.37 18.77 43.94
C ALA A 120 -3.17 19.38 42.79
N GLU A 121 -2.52 20.13 41.91
CA GLU A 121 -3.09 20.41 40.59
C GLU A 121 -3.42 19.06 39.92
N GLU A 122 -4.72 18.82 39.71
CA GLU A 122 -5.15 17.85 38.70
C GLU A 122 -4.59 18.31 37.37
N ALA A 123 -3.47 17.70 36.99
CA ALA A 123 -2.86 17.87 35.69
C ALA A 123 -3.87 17.46 34.62
N SER A 124 -4.61 18.44 34.11
CA SER A 124 -5.53 18.25 33.00
C SER A 124 -4.76 17.61 31.85
N GLU A 125 -5.15 16.38 31.53
CA GLU A 125 -4.52 15.55 30.51
C GLU A 125 -4.40 16.37 29.22
N PRO A 126 -3.20 16.54 28.63
CA PRO A 126 -2.99 17.53 27.59
C PRO A 126 -3.89 17.22 26.39
N GLU A 127 -4.92 18.06 26.17
CA GLU A 127 -5.87 17.87 25.08
C GLU A 127 -5.13 17.69 23.77
N ALA A 128 -5.33 16.54 23.13
CA ALA A 128 -4.60 16.18 21.92
C ALA A 128 -4.79 17.27 20.85
N PRO A 129 -3.71 17.79 20.24
CA PRO A 129 -3.79 18.97 19.38
C PRO A 129 -4.72 18.73 18.21
N LYS A 130 -5.77 19.56 18.12
CA LYS A 130 -6.82 19.45 17.11
C LYS A 130 -6.22 19.53 15.71
N VAL A 131 -6.20 18.40 15.00
CA VAL A 131 -5.44 18.24 13.74
C VAL A 131 -6.14 18.98 12.59
N GLU A 132 -5.78 20.25 12.40
CA GLU A 132 -6.33 21.10 11.34
C GLU A 132 -5.58 20.89 10.01
N ILE A 133 -6.30 20.45 8.97
CA ILE A 133 -5.80 20.38 7.59
C ILE A 133 -6.19 21.68 6.87
N LYS A 134 -5.21 22.53 6.52
CA LYS A 134 -5.49 23.84 5.91
C LYS A 134 -5.62 23.70 4.39
N VAL A 135 -6.77 24.11 3.84
CA VAL A 135 -7.05 24.08 2.40
C VAL A 135 -7.09 25.51 1.84
N LEU A 136 -6.16 25.83 0.95
CA LEU A 136 -6.04 27.14 0.31
C LEU A 136 -6.98 27.29 -0.90
N ARG A 137 -7.53 28.49 -1.08
CA ARG A 137 -8.36 28.84 -2.27
C ARG A 137 -7.57 28.70 -3.59
N LYS A 138 -6.34 29.24 -3.61
CA LYS A 138 -5.35 29.13 -4.70
C LYS A 138 -4.16 28.29 -4.22
N PRO A 139 -3.47 27.51 -5.08
CA PRO A 139 -2.29 26.77 -4.66
C PRO A 139 -1.15 27.74 -4.34
N LYS A 140 -0.24 27.33 -3.47
CA LYS A 140 1.00 28.06 -3.16
C LYS A 140 2.20 27.11 -3.15
N TRP A 141 3.38 27.68 -3.36
CA TRP A 141 4.64 26.99 -3.13
C TRP A 141 4.89 26.84 -1.63
N ILE A 142 5.20 25.62 -1.22
CA ILE A 142 5.47 25.22 0.16
C ILE A 142 6.79 24.46 0.16
N LYS A 143 7.60 24.73 1.18
CA LYS A 143 8.85 24.03 1.45
C LYS A 143 8.57 22.84 2.38
N HIS A 144 8.93 21.62 1.97
CA HIS A 144 8.83 20.41 2.79
C HIS A 144 10.20 19.79 3.01
N THR A 145 10.61 19.65 4.27
CA THR A 145 11.86 18.99 4.65
C THR A 145 11.62 17.49 4.83
N VAL A 146 12.29 16.66 4.04
CA VAL A 146 12.10 15.20 4.01
C VAL A 146 12.48 14.55 5.34
N VAL A 147 11.55 13.80 5.93
CA VAL A 147 11.78 13.02 7.17
C VAL A 147 12.55 11.72 6.88
N PRO A 148 13.40 11.19 7.79
CA PRO A 148 14.20 10.02 7.47
C PRO A 148 13.35 8.78 7.12
N GLY A 149 13.66 8.17 5.98
CA GLY A 149 12.92 7.02 5.44
C GLY A 149 11.58 7.35 4.76
N GLU A 150 11.22 8.62 4.64
CA GLU A 150 10.05 9.06 3.88
C GLU A 150 10.25 8.86 2.36
N ARG A 151 9.17 8.55 1.64
CA ARG A 151 9.18 8.32 0.19
C ARG A 151 8.46 9.43 -0.56
N ILE A 152 8.86 9.67 -1.81
CA ILE A 152 8.23 10.65 -2.72
C ILE A 152 6.73 10.37 -2.88
N ASP A 153 6.34 9.10 -2.89
CA ASP A 153 4.93 8.70 -2.99
C ASP A 153 4.17 9.09 -1.71
N GLU A 154 4.76 8.86 -0.52
CA GLU A 154 4.20 9.28 0.79
C GLU A 154 4.04 10.81 0.87
N ILE A 155 5.03 11.56 0.40
CA ILE A 155 4.99 13.04 0.34
C ILE A 155 3.93 13.51 -0.67
N ALA A 156 3.85 12.87 -1.84
CA ALA A 156 2.88 13.23 -2.87
C ALA A 156 1.44 13.02 -2.36
N ASP A 157 1.18 11.89 -1.69
CA ASP A 157 -0.11 11.58 -1.07
C ASP A 157 -0.42 12.57 0.06
N ARG A 158 0.56 12.89 0.93
CA ARG A 158 0.44 13.85 2.04
C ARG A 158 -0.08 15.22 1.58
N TYR A 159 0.47 15.74 0.50
CA TYR A 159 0.13 17.06 -0.05
C TYR A 159 -0.95 17.01 -1.15
N GLN A 160 -1.54 15.83 -1.40
CA GLN A 160 -2.54 15.56 -2.44
C GLN A 160 -2.12 15.98 -3.86
N ILE A 161 -0.84 15.78 -4.18
CA ILE A 161 -0.26 16.12 -5.49
C ILE A 161 0.12 14.86 -6.28
N ARG A 162 0.29 15.03 -7.60
CA ARG A 162 0.83 13.94 -8.43
C ARG A 162 2.33 13.78 -8.21
N ARG A 163 2.77 12.56 -7.90
CA ARG A 163 4.19 12.13 -7.86
C ARG A 163 5.05 12.72 -8.99
N ALA A 164 4.55 12.66 -10.23
CA ALA A 164 5.27 13.19 -11.40
C ALA A 164 5.47 14.71 -11.37
N SER A 165 4.57 15.46 -10.73
CA SER A 165 4.75 16.90 -10.51
C SER A 165 5.80 17.17 -9.44
N LEU A 166 5.77 16.46 -8.31
CA LEU A 166 6.78 16.56 -7.26
C LEU A 166 8.20 16.31 -7.79
N ILE A 167 8.35 15.27 -8.62
CA ILE A 167 9.58 14.92 -9.33
C ILE A 167 10.06 16.05 -10.25
N ARG A 168 9.14 16.58 -11.08
CA ARG A 168 9.44 17.63 -12.06
C ARG A 168 9.86 18.95 -11.39
N TRP A 169 9.11 19.41 -10.39
CA TRP A 169 9.40 20.65 -9.67
C TRP A 169 10.77 20.58 -8.97
N ASN A 170 11.14 19.42 -8.45
CA ASN A 170 12.40 19.21 -7.73
C ASN A 170 13.53 18.64 -8.60
N LYS A 171 13.36 18.66 -9.93
CA LYS A 171 14.34 18.22 -10.94
C LYS A 171 14.91 16.81 -10.65
N LEU A 172 14.07 15.90 -10.14
CA LEU A 172 14.45 14.53 -9.79
C LEU A 172 14.44 13.61 -11.02
N ASP A 173 15.31 12.57 -11.04
CA ASP A 173 15.31 11.54 -12.08
C ASP A 173 13.94 10.84 -12.15
N PRO A 174 13.17 10.92 -13.26
CA PRO A 174 11.85 10.30 -13.35
C PRO A 174 11.84 8.78 -13.17
N LYS A 175 12.94 8.09 -13.52
CA LYS A 175 13.10 6.64 -13.44
C LYS A 175 13.55 6.19 -12.04
N ARG A 176 14.42 6.98 -11.39
CA ARG A 176 14.99 6.67 -10.06
C ARG A 176 15.03 7.93 -9.17
N PRO A 177 13.88 8.50 -8.79
CA PRO A 177 13.85 9.78 -8.08
C PRO A 177 14.28 9.53 -6.63
N MET A 178 15.50 9.95 -6.31
CA MET A 178 16.15 9.70 -5.03
C MET A 178 16.03 10.95 -4.12
N ILE A 179 15.54 10.76 -2.90
CA ILE A 179 15.47 11.77 -1.85
C ILE A 179 16.18 11.26 -0.59
N TYR A 180 16.63 12.20 0.24
CA TYR A 180 17.39 11.94 1.46
C TYR A 180 16.78 12.75 2.61
N ALA A 181 16.97 12.27 3.84
CA ALA A 181 16.54 12.98 5.05
C ALA A 181 17.15 14.39 5.11
N GLY A 182 16.37 15.38 5.57
CA GLY A 182 16.82 16.78 5.66
C GLY A 182 16.91 17.50 4.31
N ARG A 183 16.63 16.84 3.18
CA ARG A 183 16.51 17.52 1.89
C ARG A 183 15.19 18.29 1.84
N ASP A 184 15.27 19.54 1.42
CA ASP A 184 14.08 20.34 1.13
C ASP A 184 13.52 20.06 -0.27
N LEU A 185 12.19 19.99 -0.37
CA LEU A 185 11.43 19.87 -1.61
C LEU A 185 10.45 21.03 -1.77
N ALA A 186 10.40 21.60 -2.97
CA ALA A 186 9.39 22.56 -3.39
C ALA A 186 8.10 21.85 -3.81
N ILE A 187 6.98 22.24 -3.21
CA ILE A 187 5.67 21.60 -3.36
C ILE A 187 4.63 22.67 -3.71
N TYR A 188 4.02 22.58 -4.89
CA TYR A 188 2.92 23.47 -5.27
C TYR A 188 1.56 22.80 -4.99
N THR A 189 0.84 23.26 -3.98
CA THR A 189 -0.41 22.62 -3.53
C THR A 189 -1.41 23.58 -2.90
N LYS A 190 -2.67 23.14 -2.83
CA LYS A 190 -3.74 23.74 -2.03
C LYS A 190 -3.86 23.12 -0.64
N HIS A 191 -3.37 21.90 -0.45
CA HIS A 191 -3.57 21.14 0.78
C HIS A 191 -2.31 21.20 1.63
N ILE A 192 -2.37 21.95 2.73
CA ILE A 192 -1.30 22.00 3.72
C ILE A 192 -1.64 20.97 4.82
N PRO A 193 -0.92 19.84 4.87
CA PRO A 193 -1.06 18.88 5.93
C PRO A 193 -0.50 19.46 7.24
N PRO A 194 -0.94 18.97 8.41
CA PRO A 194 -0.27 19.24 9.67
C PRO A 194 1.21 18.80 9.61
N PRO A 195 2.13 19.44 10.35
CA PRO A 195 3.52 19.00 10.40
C PRO A 195 3.65 17.60 11.02
N GLN A 196 4.62 16.81 10.55
CA GLN A 196 5.05 15.60 11.26
C GLN A 196 5.78 16.02 12.54
N GLN A 197 5.49 15.34 13.64
CA GLN A 197 6.03 15.66 14.96
C GLN A 197 7.13 14.65 15.33
N GLN A 198 8.28 15.15 15.77
CA GLN A 198 9.32 14.32 16.34
C GLN A 198 9.15 14.25 17.87
N ILE A 199 8.97 13.05 18.42
CA ILE A 199 8.98 12.81 19.87
C ILE A 199 10.18 11.96 20.29
N LEU A 200 10.60 12.12 21.53
CA LEU A 200 11.57 11.26 22.18
C LEU A 200 10.82 10.30 23.12
N TYR A 201 11.02 9.00 22.94
CA TYR A 201 10.35 7.96 23.71
C TYR A 201 11.35 7.18 24.55
N THR A 202 11.13 7.16 25.87
CA THR A 202 11.92 6.36 26.81
C THR A 202 11.35 4.95 26.90
N VAL A 203 12.11 3.97 26.41
CA VAL A 203 11.74 2.55 26.39
C VAL A 203 11.41 2.02 27.78
N GLN A 204 10.26 1.36 27.92
CA GLN A 204 9.78 0.78 29.17
C GLN A 204 10.15 -0.70 29.33
N PHE A 205 9.98 -1.25 30.53
CA PHE A 205 10.24 -2.67 30.76
C PHE A 205 9.28 -3.56 29.96
N GLY A 206 9.84 -4.53 29.22
CA GLY A 206 9.07 -5.44 28.37
C GLY A 206 8.67 -4.86 27.01
N ASP A 207 9.16 -3.67 26.64
CA ASP A 207 8.96 -3.12 25.31
C ASP A 207 9.67 -3.88 24.21
N THR A 208 9.19 -3.67 22.98
CA THR A 208 9.85 -4.12 21.75
C THR A 208 9.57 -3.10 20.65
N TRP A 209 10.45 -3.01 19.65
CA TRP A 209 10.24 -2.17 18.46
C TRP A 209 8.82 -2.28 17.89
N SER A 210 8.26 -3.49 17.84
CA SER A 210 6.90 -3.73 17.33
C SER A 210 5.76 -3.29 18.27
N LYS A 211 5.98 -3.29 19.60
CA LYS A 211 5.01 -2.76 20.57
C LYS A 211 4.93 -1.24 20.46
N ILE A 212 6.08 -0.58 20.55
CA ILE A 212 6.19 0.89 20.49
C ILE A 212 5.67 1.39 19.14
N ALA A 213 6.13 0.80 18.03
CA ALA A 213 5.66 1.16 16.70
C ALA A 213 4.13 1.05 16.53
N LYS A 214 3.54 -0.02 17.07
CA LYS A 214 2.08 -0.20 17.06
C LYS A 214 1.35 0.82 17.95
N ALA A 215 1.89 1.14 19.13
CA ALA A 215 1.29 2.12 20.04
C ALA A 215 1.24 3.53 19.42
N HIS A 216 2.28 3.89 18.67
CA HIS A 216 2.41 5.19 17.99
C HIS A 216 1.94 5.19 16.52
N ASN A 217 1.32 4.10 16.05
CA ASN A 217 0.90 3.86 14.67
C ASN A 217 1.95 4.18 13.58
N VAL A 218 3.21 3.82 13.84
CA VAL A 218 4.35 3.95 12.90
C VAL A 218 4.84 2.59 12.43
N ASP A 219 5.59 2.56 11.32
CA ASP A 219 6.23 1.34 10.86
C ASP A 219 7.45 0.97 11.73
N ALA A 220 7.54 -0.30 12.15
CA ALA A 220 8.56 -0.77 13.10
C ALA A 220 9.97 -0.88 12.49
N ASP A 221 10.08 -1.05 11.18
CA ASP A 221 11.36 -1.06 10.47
C ASP A 221 11.78 0.38 10.10
N LYS A 222 10.85 1.30 9.83
CA LYS A 222 11.12 2.76 9.72
C LYS A 222 11.62 3.30 11.07
N LEU A 223 10.92 2.97 12.17
CA LEU A 223 11.33 3.29 13.54
C LEU A 223 12.73 2.78 13.89
N ARG A 224 13.05 1.51 13.58
CA ARG A 224 14.38 0.94 13.87
C ARG A 224 15.46 1.43 12.91
N GLU A 225 15.27 1.28 11.61
CA GLU A 225 16.34 1.37 10.60
C GLU A 225 16.54 2.78 10.03
N ARG A 226 15.54 3.65 10.14
CA ARG A 226 15.57 5.00 9.57
C ARG A 226 15.65 6.07 10.64
N TRP A 227 14.96 5.91 11.76
CA TRP A 227 14.95 6.88 12.85
C TRP A 227 15.99 6.55 13.94
N ASN A 228 16.17 5.25 14.26
CA ASN A 228 17.06 4.82 15.34
C ASN A 228 18.17 3.84 14.90
N PRO A 229 18.89 4.06 13.78
CA PRO A 229 19.83 3.08 13.23
C PRO A 229 21.02 2.75 14.15
N LYS A 230 21.32 3.63 15.13
CA LYS A 230 22.37 3.42 16.14
C LYS A 230 21.90 2.58 17.35
N VAL A 231 20.59 2.39 17.53
CA VAL A 231 20.03 1.70 18.69
C VAL A 231 20.00 0.18 18.42
N PRO A 232 20.54 -0.66 19.32
CA PRO A 232 20.58 -2.10 19.11
C PRO A 232 19.20 -2.75 18.93
N ARG A 233 19.14 -3.84 18.16
CA ARG A 233 17.90 -4.62 17.92
C ARG A 233 17.22 -5.10 19.22
N LYS A 234 17.98 -5.28 20.30
CA LYS A 234 17.48 -5.42 21.67
C LYS A 234 17.98 -4.22 22.49
N PHE A 235 17.09 -3.29 22.81
CA PHE A 235 17.36 -2.19 23.72
C PHE A 235 17.13 -2.60 25.19
N LYS A 236 17.61 -1.77 26.13
CA LYS A 236 17.29 -1.87 27.57
C LYS A 236 16.15 -0.91 27.89
N ALA A 237 15.44 -1.14 29.00
CA ALA A 237 14.58 -0.10 29.57
C ALA A 237 15.41 1.14 29.93
N GLY A 238 14.82 2.33 29.80
CA GLY A 238 15.52 3.61 29.90
C GLY A 238 16.28 4.05 28.64
N GLN A 239 16.32 3.24 27.58
CA GLN A 239 16.86 3.68 26.29
C GLN A 239 15.93 4.69 25.63
N GLU A 240 16.44 5.85 25.27
CA GLU A 240 15.69 6.83 24.46
C GLU A 240 15.73 6.46 22.98
N ILE A 241 14.59 6.61 22.29
CA ILE A 241 14.45 6.44 20.84
C ILE A 241 13.59 7.56 20.24
N VAL A 242 13.92 7.98 19.02
CA VAL A 242 13.15 8.99 18.27
C VAL A 242 11.98 8.34 17.53
N ILE A 243 10.80 8.93 17.63
CA ILE A 243 9.61 8.53 16.86
C ILE A 243 9.11 9.73 16.06
N TRP A 244 8.92 9.56 14.75
CA TRP A 244 8.25 10.56 13.92
C TRP A 244 6.77 10.20 13.79
N LEU A 245 5.93 10.96 14.48
CA LEU A 245 4.48 10.87 14.40
C LEU A 245 3.97 11.66 13.20
N ASP A 246 2.95 11.12 12.55
CA ASP A 246 2.23 11.78 11.49
C ASP A 246 0.76 11.93 11.90
N PRO A 247 0.28 13.14 12.17
CA PRO A 247 -1.11 13.35 12.57
C PRO A 247 -2.13 12.86 11.52
N LEU A 248 -1.75 12.73 10.25
CA LEU A 248 -2.61 12.15 9.21
C LEU A 248 -2.75 10.62 9.30
N ASN A 249 -1.83 9.95 9.99
CA ASN A 249 -1.93 8.51 10.26
C ASN A 249 -2.69 8.22 11.56
N ASP A 250 -3.15 9.24 12.30
CA ASP A 250 -3.96 9.02 13.49
C ASP A 250 -5.32 8.40 13.11
N PRO A 251 -5.78 7.31 13.78
CA PRO A 251 -7.05 6.68 13.45
C PRO A 251 -8.27 7.60 13.59
N SER A 252 -8.23 8.63 14.45
CA SER A 252 -9.29 9.65 14.57
C SER A 252 -9.33 10.56 13.34
N VAL A 253 -8.17 10.97 12.82
CA VAL A 253 -8.03 11.84 11.65
C VAL A 253 -8.34 11.07 10.36
N LEU A 254 -7.96 9.79 10.27
CA LEU A 254 -8.36 8.92 9.15
C LEU A 254 -9.88 8.71 9.10
N ALA A 255 -10.54 8.60 10.27
CA ALA A 255 -12.01 8.53 10.35
C ALA A 255 -12.67 9.86 9.93
N ALA A 256 -12.14 11.01 10.35
CA ALA A 256 -12.67 12.33 9.99
C ALA A 256 -12.40 12.74 8.52
N SER A 257 -11.22 12.40 7.98
CA SER A 257 -10.90 12.64 6.56
C SER A 257 -11.80 11.83 5.62
N SER A 258 -12.27 10.65 6.09
CA SER A 258 -13.25 9.82 5.37
C SER A 258 -14.64 10.45 5.25
N SER A 259 -15.00 11.44 6.08
CA SER A 259 -16.26 12.19 5.98
C SER A 259 -16.12 13.56 5.31
N ALA A 260 -14.94 14.19 5.37
CA ALA A 260 -14.68 15.50 4.75
C ALA A 260 -14.32 15.45 3.25
N GLY A 261 -13.88 14.31 2.73
CA GLY A 261 -13.26 14.17 1.39
C GLY A 261 -14.18 14.22 0.15
N SER A 262 -15.40 14.76 0.21
CA SER A 262 -16.39 14.68 -0.89
C SER A 262 -16.66 16.00 -1.64
N ALA A 263 -15.67 16.90 -1.73
CA ALA A 263 -15.77 18.19 -2.45
C ALA A 263 -14.52 18.51 -3.30
N GLY A 264 -14.14 17.63 -4.22
CA GLY A 264 -13.06 17.86 -5.19
C GLY A 264 -13.44 17.44 -6.60
N LYS A 265 -13.56 18.39 -7.53
CA LYS A 265 -13.95 18.14 -8.94
C LYS A 265 -12.92 17.23 -9.66
N ALA A 266 -13.23 15.94 -9.78
CA ALA A 266 -12.65 15.07 -10.80
C ALA A 266 -13.50 15.18 -12.08
N SER A 267 -12.92 15.69 -13.16
CA SER A 267 -13.61 15.85 -14.43
C SER A 267 -13.73 14.53 -15.21
N ALA A 268 -14.91 14.32 -15.81
CA ALA A 268 -15.22 13.39 -16.91
C ALA A 268 -14.81 11.90 -16.73
N GLY A 269 -15.71 11.14 -16.10
CA GLY A 269 -15.68 9.68 -16.07
C GLY A 269 -16.97 9.10 -15.49
N THR A 270 -18.09 9.32 -16.18
CA THR A 270 -19.47 9.08 -15.71
C THR A 270 -19.65 7.86 -14.80
N THR A 271 -20.05 8.10 -13.55
CA THR A 271 -20.75 7.15 -12.68
C THR A 271 -21.74 7.94 -11.82
N PRO A 272 -23.04 7.58 -11.78
CA PRO A 272 -24.02 8.32 -10.98
C PRO A 272 -23.87 8.06 -9.47
N GLY A 273 -24.07 9.12 -8.67
CA GLY A 273 -24.62 9.10 -7.30
C GLY A 273 -23.95 8.19 -6.24
N ILE A 274 -23.30 8.80 -5.24
CA ILE A 274 -22.94 8.12 -3.98
C ILE A 274 -24.06 8.21 -2.93
N ALA A 275 -24.96 9.20 -3.03
CA ALA A 275 -26.21 9.20 -2.28
C ALA A 275 -27.16 8.13 -2.85
N GLY A 276 -27.58 7.17 -2.02
CA GLY A 276 -28.54 6.12 -2.39
C GLY A 276 -27.95 4.78 -2.84
N ARG A 277 -26.62 4.57 -2.82
CA ARG A 277 -26.04 3.23 -3.08
C ARG A 277 -26.47 2.24 -1.98
N PRO A 278 -27.09 1.08 -2.30
CA PRO A 278 -27.44 0.08 -1.30
C PRO A 278 -26.22 -0.47 -0.58
N LYS A 279 -26.38 -0.79 0.71
CA LYS A 279 -25.32 -1.33 1.58
C LYS A 279 -24.78 -2.66 1.04
N LEU A 280 -23.45 -2.76 0.92
CA LEU A 280 -22.77 -3.98 0.45
C LEU A 280 -23.06 -5.16 1.41
N PRO A 281 -23.44 -6.35 0.89
CA PRO A 281 -23.76 -7.52 1.71
C PRO A 281 -22.47 -8.28 2.10
N LEU A 282 -21.57 -7.63 2.84
CA LEU A 282 -20.29 -8.20 3.28
C LEU A 282 -20.49 -9.10 4.52
N SER A 283 -19.88 -10.30 4.52
CA SER A 283 -19.82 -11.17 5.69
C SER A 283 -18.63 -10.82 6.59
N THR A 284 -18.75 -10.97 7.91
CA THR A 284 -17.65 -10.69 8.85
C THR A 284 -16.45 -11.61 8.64
N ILE A 285 -15.29 -11.03 8.32
CA ILE A 285 -14.00 -11.77 8.26
C ILE A 285 -13.38 -11.83 9.66
N LYS A 286 -12.91 -13.01 10.08
CA LYS A 286 -12.11 -13.18 11.29
C LYS A 286 -10.83 -12.33 11.21
N ARG A 287 -10.65 -11.43 12.18
CA ARG A 287 -9.45 -10.58 12.30
C ARG A 287 -8.23 -11.38 12.79
N GLY A 288 -7.04 -10.87 12.52
CA GLY A 288 -5.78 -11.41 13.03
C GLY A 288 -5.19 -12.59 12.23
N ALA A 289 -5.73 -12.90 11.05
CA ALA A 289 -5.13 -13.85 10.12
C ALA A 289 -4.07 -13.13 9.25
N VAL A 290 -2.84 -13.61 9.25
CA VAL A 290 -1.65 -12.89 8.74
C VAL A 290 -0.84 -13.78 7.78
N SER A 291 -0.59 -13.29 6.57
CA SER A 291 0.30 -13.91 5.58
C SER A 291 1.77 -13.90 6.04
N VAL A 292 2.49 -15.00 5.83
CA VAL A 292 3.91 -15.13 6.16
C VAL A 292 4.65 -15.83 5.02
N GLY A 293 5.77 -15.25 4.58
CA GLY A 293 6.66 -15.75 3.55
C GLY A 293 6.15 -15.51 2.12
N ARG A 294 6.79 -16.19 1.17
CA ARG A 294 6.51 -16.09 -0.27
C ARG A 294 5.26 -16.90 -0.66
N PRO A 295 4.57 -16.57 -1.76
CA PRO A 295 3.39 -17.31 -2.20
C PRO A 295 3.64 -18.81 -2.48
N ASN A 296 4.86 -19.20 -2.84
CA ASN A 296 5.32 -20.60 -3.05
C ASN A 296 6.16 -21.19 -1.90
N ARG A 297 6.39 -20.43 -0.81
CA ARG A 297 7.15 -20.88 0.36
C ARG A 297 6.71 -20.06 1.56
N GLY A 298 5.45 -20.22 1.94
CA GLY A 298 4.76 -19.40 2.93
C GLY A 298 3.78 -20.21 3.76
N LYS A 299 3.16 -19.52 4.71
CA LYS A 299 2.13 -20.04 5.61
C LYS A 299 1.17 -18.91 6.01
N ILE A 300 0.06 -19.25 6.66
CA ILE A 300 -0.79 -18.26 7.33
C ILE A 300 -0.73 -18.48 8.83
N VAL A 301 -0.58 -17.42 9.60
CA VAL A 301 -0.80 -17.42 11.05
C VAL A 301 -2.27 -17.10 11.31
N ASN A 302 -2.94 -17.89 12.14
CA ASN A 302 -4.37 -17.75 12.47
C ASN A 302 -5.32 -17.73 11.26
N GLY A 303 -5.00 -18.47 10.19
CA GLY A 303 -5.72 -18.44 8.91
C GLY A 303 -7.24 -18.39 9.03
N ALA A 304 -7.83 -17.33 8.50
CA ALA A 304 -9.27 -17.13 8.46
C ALA A 304 -9.83 -17.95 7.29
N GLN A 305 -10.99 -18.56 7.48
CA GLN A 305 -11.73 -19.18 6.38
C GLN A 305 -12.57 -18.09 5.70
N LEU A 306 -12.69 -18.12 4.38
CA LEU A 306 -13.66 -17.29 3.67
C LEU A 306 -15.07 -17.71 4.12
N PRO A 307 -15.88 -16.81 4.74
CA PRO A 307 -17.23 -17.15 5.15
C PRO A 307 -18.13 -17.37 3.93
N GLU A 308 -19.15 -18.20 4.11
CA GLU A 308 -20.19 -18.37 3.10
C GLU A 308 -20.95 -17.06 2.87
N ASN A 309 -21.27 -16.78 1.60
CA ASN A 309 -22.03 -15.61 1.22
C ASN A 309 -22.72 -15.86 -0.13
N ALA A 310 -23.91 -16.47 -0.08
CA ALA A 310 -24.66 -16.87 -1.28
C ALA A 310 -25.03 -15.68 -2.21
N LYS A 311 -25.02 -14.44 -1.71
CA LYS A 311 -25.23 -13.23 -2.54
C LYS A 311 -23.99 -12.84 -3.35
N LEU A 312 -22.79 -13.18 -2.87
CA LEU A 312 -21.52 -12.81 -3.50
C LEU A 312 -20.89 -13.96 -4.29
N TYR A 313 -20.82 -15.18 -3.74
CA TYR A 313 -20.09 -16.29 -4.36
C TYR A 313 -20.49 -17.65 -3.77
N THR A 314 -20.05 -18.73 -4.43
CA THR A 314 -19.98 -20.07 -3.85
C THR A 314 -18.53 -20.51 -3.68
N ILE A 315 -18.25 -21.28 -2.63
CA ILE A 315 -16.91 -21.80 -2.32
C ILE A 315 -16.84 -23.24 -2.85
N ARG A 316 -15.88 -23.54 -3.74
CA ARG A 316 -15.73 -24.88 -4.34
C ARG A 316 -15.27 -25.93 -3.32
N LYS A 317 -14.37 -25.55 -2.42
CA LYS A 317 -13.74 -26.43 -1.44
C LYS A 317 -13.43 -25.64 -0.15
N PRO A 318 -14.22 -25.81 0.93
CA PRO A 318 -13.99 -25.10 2.19
C PRO A 318 -12.59 -25.34 2.78
N ASP A 319 -12.01 -26.52 2.64
CA ASP A 319 -10.66 -26.82 3.17
C ASP A 319 -9.51 -26.09 2.45
N GLU A 320 -9.78 -25.57 1.26
CA GLU A 320 -8.85 -24.78 0.45
C GLU A 320 -9.20 -23.28 0.47
N SER A 321 -10.19 -22.82 1.26
CA SER A 321 -10.69 -21.43 1.25
C SER A 321 -10.11 -20.54 2.36
N PHE A 322 -8.91 -20.83 2.85
CA PHE A 322 -8.28 -20.04 3.92
C PHE A 322 -7.33 -18.97 3.39
N GLY A 323 -7.40 -17.78 3.98
CA GLY A 323 -6.58 -16.62 3.62
C GLY A 323 -6.20 -15.74 4.81
N SER A 324 -5.46 -14.67 4.55
CA SER A 324 -5.26 -13.62 5.55
C SER A 324 -6.48 -12.69 5.64
N THR A 325 -6.64 -11.98 6.76
CA THR A 325 -7.79 -11.09 6.99
C THR A 325 -7.88 -10.04 5.87
N HIS A 326 -6.73 -9.53 5.42
CA HIS A 326 -6.61 -8.55 4.34
C HIS A 326 -7.09 -9.11 3.00
N THR A 327 -6.57 -10.28 2.57
CA THR A 327 -6.99 -10.93 1.33
C THR A 327 -8.49 -11.20 1.29
N LEU A 328 -9.06 -11.75 2.36
CA LEU A 328 -10.48 -12.12 2.37
C LEU A 328 -11.40 -10.90 2.45
N HIS A 329 -10.97 -9.81 3.10
CA HIS A 329 -11.71 -8.55 3.11
C HIS A 329 -11.76 -7.95 1.70
N ASN A 330 -10.60 -7.75 1.07
CA ASN A 330 -10.50 -7.13 -0.25
C ASN A 330 -11.15 -7.98 -1.35
N LEU A 331 -11.10 -9.31 -1.22
CA LEU A 331 -11.85 -10.23 -2.10
C LEU A 331 -13.37 -10.02 -1.99
N GLN A 332 -13.93 -9.96 -0.78
CA GLN A 332 -15.38 -9.70 -0.61
C GLN A 332 -15.77 -8.32 -1.12
N LEU A 333 -14.98 -7.29 -0.78
CA LEU A 333 -15.23 -5.90 -1.19
C LEU A 333 -15.25 -5.76 -2.72
N ALA A 334 -14.24 -6.33 -3.40
CA ALA A 334 -14.17 -6.35 -4.86
C ALA A 334 -15.37 -7.07 -5.49
N ILE A 335 -15.76 -8.24 -4.98
CA ILE A 335 -16.90 -9.00 -5.52
C ILE A 335 -18.23 -8.28 -5.28
N ALA A 336 -18.42 -7.65 -4.12
CA ALA A 336 -19.63 -6.90 -3.81
C ALA A 336 -19.77 -5.66 -4.70
N ASN A 337 -18.70 -4.87 -4.84
CA ASN A 337 -18.66 -3.74 -5.76
C ASN A 337 -18.85 -4.18 -7.22
N PHE A 338 -18.21 -5.27 -7.65
CA PHE A 338 -18.42 -5.86 -8.99
C PHE A 338 -19.90 -6.16 -9.26
N ARG A 339 -20.58 -6.87 -8.35
CA ARG A 339 -21.99 -7.22 -8.54
C ARG A 339 -22.91 -6.00 -8.55
N GLN A 340 -22.64 -5.02 -7.68
CA GLN A 340 -23.42 -3.78 -7.63
C GLN A 340 -23.23 -2.91 -8.88
N ASP A 341 -21.99 -2.74 -9.34
CA ASP A 341 -21.66 -1.89 -10.49
C ASP A 341 -22.05 -2.52 -11.84
N THR A 342 -22.14 -3.84 -11.95
CA THR A 342 -22.41 -4.56 -13.21
C THR A 342 -23.79 -5.22 -13.28
N GLY A 343 -24.50 -5.34 -12.16
CA GLY A 343 -25.73 -6.13 -12.07
C GLY A 343 -25.53 -7.64 -12.23
N PHE A 344 -24.29 -8.15 -12.24
CA PHE A 344 -24.02 -9.56 -12.50
C PHE A 344 -24.67 -10.47 -11.45
N SER A 345 -25.69 -11.22 -11.87
CA SER A 345 -26.46 -12.17 -11.05
C SER A 345 -25.98 -13.62 -11.14
N GLY A 346 -25.04 -13.92 -12.05
CA GLY A 346 -24.52 -15.27 -12.27
C GLY A 346 -23.77 -15.86 -11.06
N LYS A 347 -23.60 -17.19 -11.07
CA LYS A 347 -22.81 -17.91 -10.06
C LYS A 347 -21.33 -17.57 -10.23
N LEU A 348 -20.72 -16.98 -9.20
CA LEU A 348 -19.29 -16.74 -9.12
C LEU A 348 -18.67 -17.77 -8.18
N VAL A 349 -17.73 -18.58 -8.66
CA VAL A 349 -17.18 -19.72 -7.91
C VAL A 349 -15.74 -19.43 -7.50
N ILE A 350 -15.51 -19.33 -6.19
CA ILE A 350 -14.16 -19.28 -5.60
C ILE A 350 -13.58 -20.68 -5.60
N GLY A 351 -12.40 -20.82 -6.18
CA GLY A 351 -11.60 -22.03 -6.24
C GLY A 351 -10.73 -22.19 -4.98
N SER A 352 -9.44 -22.32 -5.19
CA SER A 352 -8.43 -22.46 -4.12
C SER A 352 -7.98 -21.08 -3.60
N ILE A 353 -7.60 -21.00 -2.33
CA ILE A 353 -6.93 -19.85 -1.69
C ILE A 353 -5.67 -20.35 -0.97
N SER A 354 -5.87 -21.19 0.05
CA SER A 354 -4.85 -22.02 0.70
C SER A 354 -5.48 -22.96 1.75
N LYS A 355 -4.66 -23.83 2.34
CA LYS A 355 -5.03 -24.60 3.55
C LYS A 355 -5.13 -23.70 4.78
N ARG A 356 -5.79 -24.15 5.86
CA ARG A 356 -5.90 -23.44 7.15
C ARG A 356 -4.59 -22.83 7.69
N GLY A 357 -3.48 -23.55 7.61
CA GLY A 357 -2.16 -23.06 8.02
C GLY A 357 -1.30 -22.53 6.86
N GLY A 358 -1.84 -22.41 5.65
CA GLY A 358 -1.09 -22.21 4.42
C GLY A 358 -0.20 -23.41 4.06
N GLY A 359 0.99 -23.15 3.53
CA GLY A 359 1.94 -24.19 3.10
C GLY A 359 1.55 -24.88 1.79
N ARG A 360 2.36 -25.87 1.37
CA ARG A 360 2.26 -26.53 0.05
C ARG A 360 0.86 -27.10 -0.23
N LEU A 361 0.15 -26.52 -1.20
CA LEU A 361 -1.12 -27.02 -1.74
C LEU A 361 -0.90 -27.61 -3.14
N ARG A 362 -1.00 -28.93 -3.29
CA ARG A 362 -0.94 -29.59 -4.62
C ARG A 362 -2.29 -29.41 -5.33
N PRO A 363 -2.33 -29.22 -6.67
CA PRO A 363 -1.20 -29.15 -7.60
C PRO A 363 -0.54 -27.76 -7.71
N HIS A 364 -1.15 -26.71 -7.15
CA HIS A 364 -0.75 -25.31 -7.27
C HIS A 364 0.74 -25.07 -6.97
N SER A 365 1.41 -24.17 -7.70
CA SER A 365 2.81 -23.78 -7.43
C SER A 365 2.93 -22.82 -6.23
N SER A 366 1.94 -21.94 -6.09
CA SER A 366 1.76 -20.98 -5.00
C SER A 366 0.62 -21.41 -4.07
N HIS A 367 -0.32 -20.54 -3.67
CA HIS A 367 -1.42 -20.83 -2.74
C HIS A 367 -0.95 -21.25 -1.32
N GLN A 368 0.22 -20.77 -0.89
CA GLN A 368 0.80 -21.15 0.41
C GLN A 368 0.71 -20.06 1.49
N SER A 369 0.58 -18.79 1.10
CA SER A 369 0.60 -17.64 2.03
C SER A 369 -0.77 -17.00 2.28
N GLY A 370 -1.85 -17.56 1.73
CA GLY A 370 -3.21 -17.05 1.93
C GLY A 370 -3.57 -15.76 1.20
N ARG A 371 -2.82 -15.44 0.13
CA ARG A 371 -2.97 -14.24 -0.73
C ARG A 371 -3.19 -14.55 -2.20
N ASP A 372 -3.12 -15.82 -2.58
CA ASP A 372 -3.51 -16.27 -3.92
C ASP A 372 -4.99 -16.67 -3.86
N VAL A 373 -5.76 -16.40 -4.91
CA VAL A 373 -7.19 -16.78 -5.00
C VAL A 373 -7.50 -17.18 -6.44
N ASP A 374 -7.93 -18.42 -6.66
CA ASP A 374 -8.47 -18.83 -7.96
C ASP A 374 -9.96 -18.48 -8.02
N ILE A 375 -10.42 -17.81 -9.07
CA ILE A 375 -11.85 -17.58 -9.35
C ILE A 375 -12.17 -18.11 -10.74
N ARG A 376 -13.20 -18.94 -10.86
CA ARG A 376 -13.67 -19.40 -12.17
C ARG A 376 -14.14 -18.22 -13.00
N LEU A 377 -13.79 -18.20 -14.29
CA LEU A 377 -14.24 -17.14 -15.19
C LEU A 377 -15.78 -17.09 -15.21
N PRO A 378 -16.40 -15.90 -15.03
CA PRO A 378 -17.83 -15.70 -15.24
C PRO A 378 -18.30 -16.34 -16.55
N VAL A 379 -19.40 -17.09 -16.49
CA VAL A 379 -20.02 -17.72 -17.65
C VAL A 379 -21.28 -16.97 -18.04
N LYS A 380 -21.59 -16.95 -19.35
CA LYS A 380 -22.81 -16.33 -19.87
C LYS A 380 -24.07 -17.04 -19.35
N ALA A 381 -25.18 -16.31 -19.31
CA ALA A 381 -26.50 -16.88 -19.07
C ALA A 381 -26.78 -18.04 -20.06
N GLY A 382 -27.42 -19.11 -19.57
CA GLY A 382 -27.74 -20.31 -20.37
C GLY A 382 -26.62 -21.35 -20.47
N VAL A 383 -25.36 -21.03 -20.13
CA VAL A 383 -24.27 -22.02 -20.09
C VAL A 383 -24.52 -23.01 -18.95
N LYS A 384 -24.58 -24.31 -19.26
CA LYS A 384 -24.76 -25.37 -18.25
C LYS A 384 -23.50 -25.52 -17.39
N GLY A 385 -23.65 -25.46 -16.07
CA GLY A 385 -22.55 -25.62 -15.12
C GLY A 385 -21.95 -24.30 -14.64
N THR A 386 -20.67 -24.32 -14.27
CA THR A 386 -19.94 -23.16 -13.70
C THR A 386 -18.47 -23.10 -14.13
N ILE A 387 -18.11 -23.82 -15.19
CA ILE A 387 -16.77 -23.82 -15.80
C ILE A 387 -16.99 -23.57 -17.29
N ALA A 388 -16.42 -22.50 -17.83
CA ALA A 388 -16.37 -22.33 -19.29
C ALA A 388 -15.43 -23.40 -19.87
N THR A 389 -15.93 -24.17 -20.82
CA THR A 389 -15.16 -25.13 -21.62
C THR A 389 -14.49 -24.45 -22.82
N SER A 390 -15.09 -23.35 -23.30
CA SER A 390 -14.66 -22.58 -24.46
C SER A 390 -14.63 -21.07 -24.18
N ALA A 391 -13.82 -20.33 -24.95
CA ALA A 391 -13.74 -18.87 -24.80
C ALA A 391 -15.03 -18.12 -25.18
N SER A 392 -15.96 -18.76 -25.89
CA SER A 392 -17.27 -18.22 -26.27
C SER A 392 -18.31 -18.30 -25.14
N GLU A 393 -18.15 -19.24 -24.20
CA GLU A 393 -19.01 -19.40 -23.02
C GLU A 393 -18.69 -18.40 -21.90
N VAL A 394 -17.47 -17.87 -21.88
CA VAL A 394 -17.04 -16.85 -20.90
C VAL A 394 -17.80 -15.54 -21.16
N ASP A 395 -18.34 -14.97 -20.09
CA ASP A 395 -18.81 -13.60 -20.07
C ASP A 395 -17.62 -12.67 -19.86
N TRP A 396 -17.08 -12.14 -20.96
CA TRP A 396 -15.90 -11.27 -20.93
C TRP A 396 -16.18 -9.88 -20.39
N ASP A 397 -17.42 -9.39 -20.50
CA ASP A 397 -17.82 -8.08 -20.00
C ASP A 397 -17.97 -8.13 -18.47
N ALA A 398 -18.58 -9.20 -17.93
CA ALA A 398 -18.55 -9.51 -16.49
C ALA A 398 -17.13 -9.80 -15.99
N SER A 399 -16.31 -10.55 -16.74
CA SER A 399 -14.91 -10.82 -16.38
C SER A 399 -14.07 -9.54 -16.27
N TRP A 400 -14.30 -8.58 -17.17
CA TRP A 400 -13.67 -7.27 -17.10
C TRP A 400 -14.19 -6.46 -15.91
N GLY A 401 -15.50 -6.44 -15.66
CA GLY A 401 -16.10 -5.79 -14.49
C GLY A 401 -15.50 -6.29 -13.17
N LEU A 402 -15.31 -7.60 -13.04
CA LEU A 402 -14.68 -8.23 -11.88
C LEU A 402 -13.20 -7.82 -11.74
N ILE A 403 -12.43 -7.85 -12.83
CA ILE A 403 -11.02 -7.43 -12.82
C ILE A 403 -10.88 -5.94 -12.49
N ARG A 404 -11.76 -5.08 -13.01
CA ARG A 404 -11.82 -3.65 -12.69
C ARG A 404 -12.09 -3.43 -11.19
N ALA A 405 -13.06 -4.14 -10.61
CA ALA A 405 -13.39 -4.03 -9.19
C ALA A 405 -12.27 -4.58 -8.27
N LEU A 406 -11.57 -5.64 -8.70
CA LEU A 406 -10.38 -6.14 -8.01
C LEU A 406 -9.26 -5.09 -8.02
N VAL A 407 -8.89 -4.58 -9.20
CA VAL A 407 -7.83 -3.56 -9.34
C VAL A 407 -8.16 -2.27 -8.59
N ALA A 408 -9.45 -1.89 -8.53
CA ALA A 408 -9.91 -0.71 -7.81
C ALA A 408 -9.73 -0.79 -6.28
N THR A 409 -9.45 -1.96 -5.70
CA THR A 409 -9.04 -2.05 -4.28
C THR A 409 -7.67 -1.46 -4.01
N GLY A 410 -6.80 -1.35 -5.03
CA GLY A 410 -5.38 -1.01 -4.87
C GLY A 410 -4.49 -2.20 -4.43
N GLU A 411 -5.11 -3.30 -3.99
CA GLU A 411 -4.43 -4.39 -3.26
C GLU A 411 -4.13 -5.62 -4.13
N ILE A 412 -4.11 -5.45 -5.45
CA ILE A 412 -3.82 -6.52 -6.41
C ILE A 412 -2.39 -6.39 -6.89
N GLN A 413 -1.58 -7.41 -6.61
CA GLN A 413 -0.25 -7.52 -7.17
C GLN A 413 -0.32 -7.96 -8.63
N TYR A 414 -0.89 -9.15 -8.91
CA TYR A 414 -1.01 -9.74 -10.24
C TYR A 414 -2.33 -10.51 -10.41
N ILE A 415 -2.78 -10.66 -11.64
CA ILE A 415 -3.85 -11.60 -12.02
C ILE A 415 -3.32 -12.45 -13.17
N PHE A 416 -3.26 -13.78 -13.04
CA PHE A 416 -2.85 -14.66 -14.13
C PHE A 416 -4.05 -15.14 -14.94
N LEU A 417 -3.96 -14.93 -16.26
CA LEU A 417 -4.92 -15.40 -17.28
C LEU A 417 -4.12 -15.82 -18.53
N SER A 418 -4.51 -16.91 -19.18
CA SER A 418 -3.84 -17.37 -20.41
C SER A 418 -3.83 -16.26 -21.47
N HIS A 419 -2.68 -16.03 -22.12
CA HIS A 419 -2.50 -14.92 -23.07
C HIS A 419 -3.45 -15.03 -24.27
N SER A 420 -3.71 -16.26 -24.71
CA SER A 420 -4.71 -16.60 -25.73
C SER A 420 -6.13 -16.11 -25.41
N LEU A 421 -6.45 -15.89 -24.13
CA LEU A 421 -7.73 -15.39 -23.65
C LEU A 421 -7.74 -13.89 -23.38
N GLN A 422 -6.59 -13.28 -23.04
CA GLN A 422 -6.49 -11.85 -22.77
C GLN A 422 -6.97 -10.98 -23.94
N LYS A 423 -6.88 -11.46 -25.19
CA LYS A 423 -7.45 -10.77 -26.36
C LYS A 423 -8.97 -10.55 -26.29
N TYR A 424 -9.71 -11.45 -25.64
CA TYR A 424 -11.17 -11.31 -25.45
C TYR A 424 -11.48 -10.34 -24.31
N LEU A 425 -10.75 -10.46 -23.20
CA LEU A 425 -10.81 -9.51 -22.08
C LEU A 425 -10.49 -8.08 -22.54
N TYR A 426 -9.44 -7.89 -23.35
CA TYR A 426 -9.06 -6.60 -23.91
C TYR A 426 -10.15 -6.02 -24.82
N LYS A 427 -10.83 -6.86 -25.62
CA LYS A 427 -11.98 -6.43 -26.42
C LYS A 427 -13.16 -6.00 -25.55
N ALA A 428 -13.45 -6.71 -24.46
CA ALA A 428 -14.48 -6.34 -23.50
C ALA A 428 -14.16 -5.01 -22.78
N ALA A 429 -12.92 -4.87 -22.29
CA ALA A 429 -12.44 -3.63 -21.70
C ALA A 429 -12.56 -2.43 -22.65
N LYS A 430 -12.19 -2.60 -23.93
CA LYS A 430 -12.42 -1.56 -24.96
C LYS A 430 -13.91 -1.25 -25.17
N ARG A 431 -14.79 -2.25 -25.23
CA ARG A 431 -16.24 -2.03 -25.36
C ARG A 431 -16.82 -1.27 -24.16
N SER A 432 -16.31 -1.50 -22.96
CA SER A 432 -16.74 -0.80 -21.75
C SER A 432 -16.15 0.62 -21.60
N GLY A 433 -15.47 1.16 -22.62
CA GLY A 433 -14.87 2.49 -22.58
C GLY A 433 -13.56 2.61 -21.78
N ALA A 434 -12.85 1.51 -21.50
CA ALA A 434 -11.56 1.59 -20.80
C ALA A 434 -10.53 2.41 -21.61
N SER A 435 -9.90 3.40 -20.98
CA SER A 435 -8.89 4.25 -21.61
C SER A 435 -7.64 3.46 -21.99
N LYS A 436 -6.86 3.96 -22.96
CA LYS A 436 -5.59 3.35 -23.39
C LYS A 436 -4.65 3.11 -22.19
N ASP A 437 -4.49 4.10 -21.33
CA ASP A 437 -3.65 4.04 -20.13
C ASP A 437 -4.16 3.05 -19.08
N MET A 438 -5.47 2.79 -19.03
CA MET A 438 -6.03 1.73 -18.19
C MET A 438 -5.75 0.36 -18.80
N LEU A 439 -5.94 0.20 -20.11
CA LEU A 439 -5.67 -1.04 -20.83
C LEU A 439 -4.20 -1.46 -20.71
N GLU A 440 -3.26 -0.52 -20.91
CA GLU A 440 -1.82 -0.76 -20.81
C GLU A 440 -1.39 -1.12 -19.38
N ARG A 441 -1.82 -0.36 -18.36
CA ARG A 441 -1.51 -0.67 -16.95
C ARG A 441 -2.15 -1.99 -16.47
N VAL A 442 -3.34 -2.33 -16.94
CA VAL A 442 -4.09 -3.49 -16.41
C VAL A 442 -3.87 -4.76 -17.21
N ILE A 443 -3.75 -4.73 -18.54
CA ILE A 443 -3.75 -5.92 -19.39
C ILE A 443 -2.43 -6.04 -20.16
N GLN A 444 -1.74 -7.19 -20.03
CA GLN A 444 -0.50 -7.44 -20.77
C GLN A 444 -0.71 -7.42 -22.30
N TYR A 445 -1.73 -8.11 -22.81
CA TYR A 445 -2.12 -8.07 -24.23
C TYR A 445 -2.43 -6.62 -24.66
N PRO A 446 -1.88 -6.12 -25.80
CA PRO A 446 -1.32 -6.88 -26.92
C PRO A 446 0.16 -7.29 -26.82
N ASN A 447 0.88 -6.93 -25.75
CA ASN A 447 2.29 -7.29 -25.61
C ASN A 447 2.50 -8.82 -25.58
N LYS A 448 3.67 -9.28 -26.04
CA LYS A 448 4.04 -10.72 -26.08
C LYS A 448 3.97 -11.34 -24.68
N SER A 449 3.58 -12.61 -24.60
CA SER A 449 3.31 -13.33 -23.34
C SER A 449 4.47 -13.37 -22.33
N GLY A 450 5.72 -13.25 -22.76
CA GLY A 450 6.90 -13.20 -21.88
C GLY A 450 7.22 -11.82 -21.27
N THR A 451 6.52 -10.75 -21.65
CA THR A 451 6.84 -9.37 -21.21
C THR A 451 6.52 -9.07 -19.75
N ASN A 452 5.62 -9.83 -19.11
CA ASN A 452 5.11 -9.59 -17.76
C ASN A 452 4.60 -8.15 -17.52
N HIS A 453 4.16 -7.46 -18.58
CA HIS A 453 3.60 -6.12 -18.49
C HIS A 453 2.20 -6.13 -17.85
N GLY A 454 1.80 -5.02 -17.22
CA GLY A 454 0.49 -4.85 -16.59
C GLY A 454 0.23 -5.73 -15.36
N ILE A 455 -1.01 -5.71 -14.87
CA ILE A 455 -1.50 -6.50 -13.73
C ILE A 455 -1.95 -7.90 -14.18
N VAL A 456 -2.74 -7.98 -15.26
CA VAL A 456 -3.23 -9.21 -15.88
C VAL A 456 -2.15 -9.79 -16.78
N ARG A 457 -1.48 -10.85 -16.32
CA ARG A 457 -0.29 -11.45 -16.91
C ARG A 457 -0.53 -12.88 -17.40
N HIS A 458 0.32 -13.33 -18.32
CA HIS A 458 0.28 -14.70 -18.78
C HIS A 458 0.80 -15.68 -17.73
N ALA A 459 0.05 -16.74 -17.47
CA ALA A 459 0.61 -18.02 -17.03
C ALA A 459 -0.13 -19.19 -17.70
N ARG A 460 0.61 -20.26 -18.03
CA ARG A 460 0.06 -21.48 -18.65
C ARG A 460 -0.98 -22.14 -17.72
N GLY A 461 -2.04 -22.72 -18.30
CA GLY A 461 -3.09 -23.45 -17.57
C GLY A 461 -4.26 -22.60 -17.04
N HIS A 462 -4.15 -21.28 -17.04
CA HIS A 462 -5.19 -20.35 -16.55
C HIS A 462 -6.21 -20.07 -17.67
N THR A 463 -6.95 -21.11 -18.10
CA THR A 463 -7.88 -21.05 -19.23
C THR A 463 -9.35 -21.03 -18.85
N SER A 464 -9.69 -21.49 -17.65
CA SER A 464 -11.08 -21.55 -17.12
C SER A 464 -11.27 -20.75 -15.83
N HIS A 465 -10.20 -20.13 -15.33
CA HIS A 465 -10.14 -19.36 -14.10
C HIS A 465 -9.09 -18.26 -14.23
N ILE A 466 -9.22 -17.22 -13.42
CA ILE A 466 -8.16 -16.28 -13.09
C ILE A 466 -7.52 -16.71 -11.76
N HIS A 467 -6.18 -16.67 -11.68
CA HIS A 467 -5.46 -16.74 -10.41
C HIS A 467 -5.14 -15.30 -10.01
N ILE A 468 -5.70 -14.82 -8.92
CA ILE A 468 -5.45 -13.48 -8.37
C ILE A 468 -4.36 -13.58 -7.30
N ARG A 469 -3.48 -12.60 -7.21
CA ARG A 469 -2.57 -12.41 -6.07
C ARG A 469 -2.75 -11.04 -5.45
N PHE A 470 -3.03 -11.02 -4.16
CA PHE A 470 -3.06 -9.81 -3.35
C PHE A 470 -1.65 -9.39 -2.90
N THR A 471 -1.50 -8.09 -2.70
CA THR A 471 -0.36 -7.46 -2.00
C THR A 471 -0.17 -8.05 -0.60
N CYS A 472 0.98 -7.76 0.00
CA CYS A 472 1.13 -7.92 1.45
C CYS A 472 0.48 -6.72 2.12
N ALA A 473 -0.36 -6.93 3.14
CA ALA A 473 -0.88 -5.82 3.91
C ALA A 473 0.24 -5.16 4.72
N ALA A 474 0.11 -3.87 5.05
CA ALA A 474 1.11 -3.14 5.83
C ALA A 474 1.43 -3.79 7.20
N ASN A 475 0.45 -4.46 7.82
CA ASN A 475 0.63 -5.18 9.09
C ASN A 475 1.15 -6.63 8.95
N GLU A 476 1.37 -7.12 7.72
CA GLU A 476 1.92 -8.45 7.44
C GLU A 476 3.44 -8.39 7.28
N SER A 477 4.19 -7.88 8.27
CA SER A 477 5.64 -7.60 8.19
C SER A 477 6.56 -8.77 7.83
N ARG A 478 6.04 -10.01 7.81
CA ARG A 478 6.76 -11.22 7.38
C ARG A 478 6.28 -11.77 6.03
N CYS A 479 5.38 -11.08 5.35
CA CYS A 479 4.89 -11.42 4.03
C CYS A 479 5.91 -10.99 2.97
N GLU A 480 6.18 -11.86 2.00
CA GLU A 480 7.18 -11.61 0.96
C GLU A 480 6.52 -11.65 -0.43
N SER A 481 6.91 -10.73 -1.31
CA SER A 481 6.73 -10.92 -2.76
C SER A 481 7.76 -11.95 -3.28
N TYR A 482 7.65 -12.34 -4.56
CA TYR A 482 8.59 -13.29 -5.17
C TYR A 482 10.03 -12.75 -5.17
#